data_AF-A0A7X7ZIN1-F1
#
_entry.id   AF-A0A7X7ZIN1-F1
#
_cell.length_a   1.000
_cell.length_b   1.000
_cell.length_c   1.000
_cell.angle_alpha   90.00
_cell.angle_beta   90.00
_cell.angle_gamma   90.00
#
_symmetry.space_group_name_H-M   'P 1'
#
loop_
_entity.id
_entity.type
_entity.pdbx_description
1 polymer ?
#
loop_
_entity_poly.entity_id
_entity_poly.type
_entity_poly.pdbx_seq_one_letter_code
_entity_poly.pdbx_strand_id
1 'polypeptide(L)'
;MDLGGRTASYYDEDLKASVTYVEAAEFHLAQETAMGRKPDPAPLRTFIAKYPASPYVKNAYSYLGYYYGQMASKEDAGAFFEEWTKKYPDDKNALSSYVQRIIRDKEPLDKGLRLAEKLKEMTGYPENPDYQEALANLYVLKEEPDKAGDEYGKDFIDGYLRNVLFALTGYATFWLDQDKNLASAEEMADIAAAALTAKKDANAYFFSQVAGLYNRLKKTDKALAIYGPEFAKKNWGESGALASYAAFWQRQGANLDNALAAVRHSAELAPTYYNNFTLAQILFNLKNYPEALTAAEKAVELAKPMAAKYEGFTTVQYDNLVKQIKEAMAKPPEVKK
;
A
#
# COMPACT_ATOMS: atom_id res chain seq x y z
N MET A 1 -31.79 -7.93 49.69
CA MET A 1 -31.39 -8.19 48.29
C MET A 1 -32.21 -7.29 47.41
N ASP A 2 -31.58 -6.49 46.56
CA ASP A 2 -32.29 -5.75 45.51
C ASP A 2 -32.67 -6.73 44.40
N LEU A 3 -33.90 -7.25 44.47
CA LEU A 3 -34.45 -8.20 43.51
C LEU A 3 -34.69 -7.55 42.13
N GLY A 4 -34.57 -6.22 42.01
CA GLY A 4 -34.73 -5.49 40.76
C GLY A 4 -33.43 -5.25 39.98
N GLY A 5 -32.28 -5.72 40.49
CA GLY A 5 -30.99 -5.56 39.81
C GLY A 5 -30.51 -4.12 39.65
N ARG A 6 -31.06 -3.16 40.41
CA ARG A 6 -30.71 -1.73 40.35
C ARG A 6 -29.36 -1.42 41.00
N THR A 7 -28.94 -2.23 41.99
CA THR A 7 -27.63 -2.10 42.65
C THR A 7 -26.64 -3.19 42.23
N ALA A 8 -27.11 -4.21 41.51
CA ALA A 8 -26.25 -5.27 41.00
C ALA A 8 -25.70 -4.86 39.63
N SER A 9 -24.39 -5.07 39.44
CA SER A 9 -23.66 -4.66 38.25
C SER A 9 -22.84 -5.81 37.70
N TYR A 10 -22.55 -5.74 36.41
CA TYR A 10 -21.50 -6.55 35.79
C TYR A 10 -20.42 -5.65 35.20
N TYR A 11 -19.25 -6.22 34.97
CA TYR A 11 -18.18 -5.54 34.26
C TYR A 11 -18.33 -5.81 32.75
N ASP A 12 -18.50 -4.75 31.99
CA ASP A 12 -18.52 -4.78 30.54
C ASP A 12 -17.07 -4.68 30.03
N GLU A 13 -16.57 -5.76 29.42
CA GLU A 13 -15.17 -5.85 28.95
C GLU A 13 -14.88 -4.90 27.79
N ASP A 14 -15.86 -4.61 26.94
CA ASP A 14 -15.70 -3.73 25.78
C ASP A 14 -15.59 -2.27 26.24
N LEU A 15 -16.36 -1.89 27.25
CA LEU A 15 -16.35 -0.55 27.83
C LEU A 15 -15.36 -0.38 28.99
N LYS A 16 -14.80 -1.49 29.49
CA LYS A 16 -13.93 -1.53 30.67
C LYS A 16 -14.54 -0.82 31.88
N ALA A 17 -15.83 -1.02 32.09
CA ALA A 17 -16.60 -0.32 33.11
C ALA A 17 -17.64 -1.25 33.76
N SER A 18 -17.93 -1.02 35.05
CA SER A 18 -19.03 -1.69 35.71
C SER A 18 -20.33 -0.92 35.50
N VAL A 19 -21.36 -1.64 35.06
CA VAL A 19 -22.68 -1.06 34.75
C VAL A 19 -23.77 -1.85 35.44
N THR A 20 -24.82 -1.16 35.90
CA THR A 20 -25.95 -1.86 36.55
C THR A 20 -26.70 -2.70 35.52
N TYR A 21 -27.26 -3.83 35.95
CA TYR A 21 -28.04 -4.68 35.05
C TYR A 21 -29.23 -3.95 34.43
N VAL A 22 -29.87 -3.05 35.19
CA VAL A 22 -31.00 -2.25 34.70
C VAL A 22 -30.56 -1.26 33.62
N GLU A 23 -29.46 -0.54 33.84
CA GLU A 23 -28.94 0.41 32.85
C GLU A 23 -28.55 -0.31 31.55
N ALA A 24 -27.84 -1.43 31.64
CA ALA A 24 -27.48 -2.23 30.47
C ALA A 24 -28.71 -2.79 29.74
N ALA A 25 -29.70 -3.32 30.47
CA ALA A 25 -30.92 -3.83 29.87
C ALA A 25 -31.70 -2.73 29.14
N GLU A 26 -31.82 -1.55 29.74
CA GLU A 26 -32.48 -0.39 29.12
C GLU A 26 -31.73 0.08 27.87
N PHE A 27 -30.39 0.09 27.89
CA PHE A 27 -29.58 0.38 26.72
C PHE A 27 -29.83 -0.62 25.58
N HIS A 28 -29.71 -1.92 25.85
CA HIS A 28 -29.85 -2.94 24.80
C HIS A 28 -31.27 -2.98 24.21
N LEU A 29 -32.32 -2.83 25.03
CA LEU A 29 -33.69 -2.72 24.51
C LEU A 29 -33.87 -1.47 23.64
N ALA A 30 -33.28 -0.34 24.04
CA ALA A 30 -33.30 0.88 23.24
C ALA A 30 -32.54 0.72 21.92
N GLN A 31 -31.38 0.06 21.94
CA GLN A 31 -30.58 -0.26 20.76
C GLN A 31 -31.34 -1.13 19.76
N GLU A 32 -31.94 -2.23 20.23
CA GLU A 32 -32.74 -3.14 19.39
C GLU A 32 -33.88 -2.40 18.68
N THR A 33 -34.53 -1.46 19.38
CA THR A 33 -35.60 -0.65 18.82
C THR A 33 -35.09 0.34 17.77
N ALA A 34 -33.94 0.98 18.01
CA ALA A 34 -33.34 1.92 17.07
C ALA A 34 -32.79 1.25 15.80
N MET A 35 -32.39 -0.01 15.87
CA MET A 35 -31.82 -0.78 14.75
C MET A 35 -32.81 -1.78 14.12
N GLY A 36 -34.02 -1.88 14.68
CA GLY A 36 -35.04 -2.81 14.22
C GLY A 36 -35.59 -2.50 12.82
N ARG A 37 -36.49 -3.35 12.33
CA ARG A 37 -37.12 -3.21 10.99
C ARG A 37 -37.83 -1.87 10.78
N LYS A 38 -38.31 -1.25 11.87
CA LYS A 38 -38.85 0.10 11.90
C LYS A 38 -38.04 0.91 12.92
N PRO A 39 -36.90 1.50 12.49
CA PRO A 39 -36.03 2.26 13.38
C PRO A 39 -36.78 3.36 14.13
N ASP A 40 -36.68 3.36 15.45
CA ASP A 40 -37.18 4.44 16.31
C ASP A 40 -36.05 4.96 17.22
N PRO A 41 -35.63 6.22 17.09
CA PRO A 41 -34.55 6.79 17.89
C PRO A 41 -34.96 7.14 19.33
N ALA A 42 -36.26 7.24 19.63
CA ALA A 42 -36.75 7.79 20.89
C ALA A 42 -36.30 7.02 22.14
N PRO A 43 -36.25 5.67 22.15
CA PRO A 43 -35.74 4.92 23.29
C PRO A 43 -34.27 5.23 23.60
N LEU A 44 -33.40 5.36 22.59
CA LEU A 44 -31.99 5.71 22.81
C LEU A 44 -31.83 7.16 23.29
N ARG A 45 -32.64 8.10 22.77
CA ARG A 45 -32.68 9.48 23.28
C ARG A 45 -33.10 9.51 24.76
N THR A 46 -34.09 8.70 25.13
CA THR A 46 -34.56 8.57 26.51
C THR A 46 -33.46 7.98 27.41
N PHE A 47 -32.75 6.96 26.93
CA PHE A 47 -31.62 6.38 27.64
C PHE A 47 -30.52 7.42 27.92
N ILE A 48 -30.11 8.20 26.90
CA ILE A 48 -29.09 9.25 27.04
C ILE A 48 -29.50 10.31 28.06
N ALA A 49 -30.77 10.72 28.05
CA ALA A 49 -31.29 11.71 29.01
C ALA A 49 -31.33 11.15 30.44
N LYS A 50 -31.65 9.87 30.60
CA LYS A 50 -31.73 9.19 31.90
C LYS A 50 -30.35 8.89 32.50
N TYR A 51 -29.38 8.50 31.66
CA TYR A 51 -28.02 8.13 32.10
C TYR A 51 -26.94 8.91 31.34
N PRO A 52 -26.83 10.23 31.52
CA PRO A 52 -25.90 11.06 30.75
C PRO A 52 -24.41 10.75 30.99
N ALA A 53 -24.10 10.11 32.12
CA ALA A 53 -22.75 9.67 32.51
C ALA A 53 -22.49 8.18 32.23
N SER A 54 -23.46 7.47 31.65
CA SER A 54 -23.31 6.05 31.34
C SER A 54 -22.16 5.83 30.35
N PRO A 55 -21.34 4.77 30.51
CA PRO A 55 -20.34 4.41 29.51
C PRO A 55 -20.97 4.02 28.17
N TYR A 56 -22.25 3.65 28.13
CA TYR A 56 -22.99 3.37 26.89
C TYR A 56 -23.38 4.61 26.08
N VAL A 57 -23.29 5.82 26.65
CA VAL A 57 -23.78 7.03 25.95
C VAL A 57 -23.10 7.21 24.60
N LYS A 58 -21.78 7.01 24.51
CA LYS A 58 -21.07 7.13 23.22
C LYS A 58 -21.58 6.11 22.17
N ASN A 59 -21.84 4.87 22.59
CA ASN A 59 -22.42 3.85 21.72
C ASN A 59 -23.86 4.20 21.31
N ALA A 60 -24.66 4.75 22.24
CA ALA A 60 -26.02 5.22 21.94
C ALA A 60 -26.03 6.30 20.83
N TYR A 61 -25.10 7.27 20.87
CA TYR A 61 -24.95 8.22 19.76
C TYR A 61 -24.55 7.53 18.45
N SER A 62 -23.64 6.55 18.51
CA SER A 62 -23.22 5.81 17.31
C SER A 62 -24.39 5.10 16.61
N TYR A 63 -25.28 4.45 17.38
CA TYR A 63 -26.50 3.83 16.83
C TYR A 63 -27.50 4.86 16.30
N LEU A 64 -27.71 5.96 17.02
CA LEU A 64 -28.54 7.08 16.53
C LEU A 64 -28.00 7.68 15.22
N GLY A 65 -26.68 7.61 15.02
CA GLY A 65 -26.00 8.03 13.78
C GLY A 65 -26.60 7.43 12.52
N TYR A 66 -27.01 6.17 12.55
CA TYR A 66 -27.65 5.52 11.41
C TYR A 66 -29.01 6.17 11.08
N TYR A 67 -29.90 6.29 12.08
CA TYR A 67 -31.23 6.87 11.90
C TYR A 67 -31.13 8.32 11.41
N TYR A 68 -30.34 9.15 12.10
CA TYR A 68 -30.20 10.56 11.72
C TYR A 68 -29.40 10.74 10.44
N GLY A 69 -28.49 9.84 10.11
CA GLY A 69 -27.77 9.85 8.84
C GLY A 69 -28.67 9.52 7.65
N GLN A 70 -29.61 8.58 7.82
CA GLN A 70 -30.35 8.00 6.68
C GLN A 70 -31.82 8.43 6.59
N MET A 71 -32.50 8.60 7.72
CA MET A 71 -33.97 8.64 7.77
C MET A 71 -34.55 9.97 8.27
N ALA A 72 -33.84 10.65 9.17
CA ALA A 72 -34.34 11.90 9.74
C ALA A 72 -34.41 13.04 8.72
N SER A 73 -35.26 14.04 9.02
CA SER A 73 -35.27 15.32 8.31
C SER A 73 -33.89 15.99 8.33
N LYS A 74 -33.65 16.93 7.42
CA LYS A 74 -32.39 17.68 7.36
C LYS A 74 -32.14 18.47 8.62
N GLU A 75 -33.19 19.08 9.14
CA GLU A 75 -33.16 19.90 10.35
C GLU A 75 -32.81 19.04 11.58
N ASP A 76 -33.50 17.92 11.76
CA ASP A 76 -33.28 17.03 12.91
C ASP A 76 -31.92 16.35 12.86
N ALA A 77 -31.47 15.95 11.68
CA ALA A 77 -30.15 15.36 11.49
C ALA A 77 -29.04 16.38 11.74
N GLY A 78 -29.18 17.60 11.21
CA GLY A 78 -28.25 18.69 11.48
C GLY A 78 -28.11 18.92 12.98
N ALA A 79 -29.21 19.10 13.71
CA ALA A 79 -29.20 19.30 15.15
C ALA A 79 -28.54 18.13 15.91
N PHE A 80 -28.84 16.89 15.53
CA PHE A 80 -28.22 15.71 16.13
C PHE A 80 -26.71 15.65 15.89
N PHE A 81 -26.25 15.86 14.66
CA PHE A 81 -24.82 15.76 14.36
C PHE A 81 -24.02 16.93 14.96
N GLU A 82 -24.61 18.12 15.08
CA GLU A 82 -24.04 19.23 15.86
C GLU A 82 -23.83 18.85 17.32
N GLU A 83 -24.86 18.27 17.95
CA GLU A 83 -24.79 17.79 19.33
C GLU A 83 -23.72 16.70 19.48
N TRP A 84 -23.72 15.71 18.59
CA TRP A 84 -22.83 14.56 18.65
C TRP A 84 -21.36 14.97 18.48
N THR A 85 -21.05 15.73 17.42
CA THR A 85 -19.68 16.20 17.16
C THR A 85 -19.21 17.22 18.18
N LYS A 86 -20.10 18.01 18.79
CA LYS A 86 -19.72 18.87 19.92
C LYS A 86 -19.37 18.06 21.18
N LYS A 87 -20.12 16.98 21.45
CA LYS A 87 -19.89 16.12 22.63
C LYS A 87 -18.64 15.27 22.47
N TYR A 88 -18.36 14.78 21.27
CA TYR A 88 -17.18 13.99 20.95
C TYR A 88 -16.45 14.55 19.71
N PRO A 89 -15.68 15.64 19.88
CA PRO A 89 -15.07 16.36 18.76
C PRO A 89 -14.08 15.53 17.95
N ASP A 90 -13.48 14.51 18.56
CA ASP A 90 -12.47 13.64 17.94
C ASP A 90 -13.02 12.23 17.68
N ASP A 91 -14.35 12.06 17.71
CA ASP A 91 -14.98 10.81 17.31
C ASP A 91 -15.07 10.73 15.78
N LYS A 92 -14.20 9.89 15.20
CA LYS A 92 -14.14 9.66 13.74
C LYS A 92 -15.48 9.22 13.16
N ASN A 93 -16.27 8.43 13.90
CA ASN A 93 -17.58 7.99 13.43
C ASN A 93 -18.58 9.15 13.39
N ALA A 94 -18.56 10.02 14.40
CA ALA A 94 -19.41 11.21 14.44
C ALA A 94 -19.09 12.17 13.30
N LEU A 95 -17.80 12.47 13.11
CA LEU A 95 -17.31 13.35 12.04
C LEU A 95 -17.65 12.77 10.67
N SER A 96 -17.34 11.50 10.42
CA SER A 96 -17.55 10.85 9.13
C SER A 96 -19.04 10.75 8.79
N SER A 97 -19.88 10.36 9.75
CA SER A 97 -21.34 10.31 9.56
C SER A 97 -21.92 11.69 9.23
N TYR A 98 -21.42 12.75 9.87
CA TYR A 98 -21.88 14.10 9.58
C TYR A 98 -21.43 14.57 8.19
N VAL A 99 -20.18 14.30 7.80
CA VAL A 99 -19.69 14.58 6.44
C VAL A 99 -20.58 13.90 5.40
N GLN A 100 -20.88 12.60 5.58
CA GLN A 100 -21.76 11.86 4.67
C GLN A 100 -23.17 12.45 4.61
N ARG A 101 -23.72 12.87 5.76
CA ARG A 101 -25.01 13.58 5.81
C ARG A 101 -24.98 14.89 5.02
N ILE A 102 -23.90 15.67 5.15
CA ILE A 102 -23.70 16.94 4.42
C ILE A 102 -23.57 16.68 2.91
N ILE A 103 -22.82 15.67 2.49
CA ILE A 103 -22.71 15.28 1.06
C ILE A 103 -24.09 14.96 0.49
N ARG A 104 -24.87 14.17 1.23
CA ARG A 104 -26.21 13.75 0.82
C ARG A 104 -27.18 14.93 0.70
N ASP A 105 -27.19 15.80 1.69
CA ASP A 105 -28.07 16.97 1.74
C ASP A 105 -27.52 18.13 0.88
N LYS A 106 -26.27 18.03 0.42
CA LYS A 106 -25.49 19.02 -0.36
C LYS A 106 -25.24 20.36 0.34
N GLU A 107 -25.39 20.40 1.65
CA GLU A 107 -25.15 21.57 2.49
C GLU A 107 -25.13 21.21 3.98
N PRO A 108 -24.44 21.99 4.84
CA PRO A 108 -23.56 23.12 4.49
C PRO A 108 -22.14 22.66 4.09
N LEU A 109 -21.74 22.91 2.82
CA LEU A 109 -20.52 22.35 2.23
C LEU A 109 -19.23 22.81 2.92
N ASP A 110 -19.11 24.10 3.29
CA ASP A 110 -17.91 24.62 3.97
C ASP A 110 -17.67 23.93 5.32
N LYS A 111 -18.75 23.54 6.00
CA LYS A 111 -18.64 22.76 7.22
C LYS A 111 -18.21 21.32 6.91
N GLY A 112 -18.80 20.71 5.88
CA GLY A 112 -18.39 19.39 5.40
C GLY A 112 -16.89 19.33 5.15
N LEU A 113 -16.35 20.32 4.42
CA LEU A 113 -14.92 20.41 4.12
C LEU A 113 -14.06 20.44 5.39
N ARG A 114 -14.37 21.33 6.36
CA ARG A 114 -13.62 21.39 7.62
C ARG A 114 -13.64 20.09 8.41
N LEU A 115 -14.78 19.39 8.42
CA LEU A 115 -14.91 18.11 9.12
C LEU A 115 -14.13 17.00 8.39
N ALA A 116 -14.17 16.98 7.06
CA ALA A 116 -13.44 16.02 6.23
C ALA A 116 -11.92 16.24 6.28
N GLU A 117 -11.45 17.48 6.26
CA GLU A 117 -10.04 17.83 6.47
C GLU A 117 -9.55 17.37 7.85
N LYS A 118 -10.34 17.63 8.91
CA LYS A 118 -10.04 17.13 10.25
C LYS A 118 -9.93 15.60 10.27
N LEU A 119 -10.84 14.88 9.61
CA LEU A 119 -10.76 13.41 9.50
C LEU A 119 -9.45 12.96 8.83
N LYS A 120 -9.09 13.56 7.70
CA LYS A 120 -7.85 13.30 6.97
C LYS A 120 -6.62 13.47 7.87
N GLU A 121 -6.53 14.60 8.57
CA GLU A 121 -5.42 14.89 9.50
C GLU A 121 -5.33 13.86 10.65
N MET A 122 -6.47 13.42 11.19
CA MET A 122 -6.52 12.47 12.30
C MET A 122 -6.17 11.02 11.91
N THR A 123 -6.27 10.64 10.65
CA THR A 123 -5.89 9.30 10.17
C THR A 123 -4.41 9.17 9.87
N GLY A 124 -3.77 10.22 9.38
CA GLY A 124 -2.38 10.15 8.94
C GLY A 124 -2.19 9.17 7.77
N TYR A 125 -1.03 8.51 7.74
CA TYR A 125 -0.62 7.62 6.65
C TYR A 125 -0.63 6.14 7.08
N PRO A 126 -1.11 5.19 6.25
CA PRO A 126 -1.68 5.41 4.91
C PRO A 126 -3.05 6.09 4.96
N GLU A 127 -3.34 6.81 3.89
CA GLU A 127 -4.59 7.53 3.68
C GLU A 127 -5.80 6.58 3.69
N ASN A 128 -6.93 7.03 4.28
CA ASN A 128 -8.16 6.25 4.37
C ASN A 128 -9.07 6.53 3.16
N PRO A 129 -9.27 5.60 2.23
CA PRO A 129 -9.99 5.86 0.98
C PRO A 129 -11.38 6.48 1.17
N ASP A 130 -12.11 6.09 2.22
CA ASP A 130 -13.46 6.62 2.48
C ASP A 130 -13.43 8.11 2.83
N TYR A 131 -12.36 8.58 3.49
CA TYR A 131 -12.24 9.98 3.91
C TYR A 131 -11.79 10.86 2.75
N GLN A 132 -10.86 10.36 1.94
CA GLN A 132 -10.42 11.01 0.71
C GLN A 132 -11.57 11.13 -0.30
N GLU A 133 -12.36 10.08 -0.48
CA GLU A 133 -13.55 10.10 -1.34
C GLU A 133 -14.57 11.13 -0.85
N ALA A 134 -14.85 11.15 0.46
CA ALA A 134 -15.78 12.10 1.04
C ALA A 134 -15.33 13.56 0.84
N LEU A 135 -14.03 13.84 1.03
CA LEU A 135 -13.46 15.16 0.80
C LEU A 135 -13.53 15.55 -0.69
N ALA A 136 -13.19 14.63 -1.60
CA ALA A 136 -13.29 14.85 -3.04
C ALA A 136 -14.75 15.12 -3.48
N ASN A 137 -15.72 14.37 -2.95
CA ASN A 137 -17.15 14.60 -3.22
C ASN A 137 -17.60 16.00 -2.78
N LEU A 138 -17.12 16.50 -1.64
CA LEU A 138 -17.40 17.87 -1.19
C LEU A 138 -16.80 18.92 -2.12
N TYR A 139 -15.57 18.71 -2.62
CA TYR A 139 -14.97 19.60 -3.63
C TYR A 139 -15.74 19.60 -4.95
N VAL A 140 -16.21 18.44 -5.41
CA VAL A 140 -17.10 18.36 -6.59
C VAL A 140 -18.39 19.15 -6.36
N LEU A 141 -19.03 19.01 -5.19
CA LEU A 141 -20.24 19.76 -4.84
C LEU A 141 -20.00 21.28 -4.74
N LYS A 142 -18.76 21.71 -4.45
CA LYS A 142 -18.34 23.12 -4.48
C LYS A 142 -17.92 23.63 -5.86
N GLU A 143 -18.04 22.80 -6.90
CA GLU A 143 -17.57 23.11 -8.26
C GLU A 143 -16.05 23.35 -8.33
N GLU A 144 -15.29 22.64 -7.48
CA GLU A 144 -13.82 22.68 -7.41
C GLU A 144 -13.20 21.31 -7.82
N PRO A 145 -13.42 20.82 -9.07
CA PRO A 145 -13.05 19.47 -9.48
C PRO A 145 -11.54 19.21 -9.48
N ASP A 146 -10.71 20.24 -9.67
CA ASP A 146 -9.25 20.11 -9.61
C ASP A 146 -8.80 19.63 -8.22
N LYS A 147 -9.37 20.21 -7.15
CA LYS A 147 -9.09 19.78 -5.77
C LYS A 147 -9.66 18.40 -5.46
N ALA A 148 -10.80 18.04 -6.05
CA ALA A 148 -11.30 16.67 -5.95
C ALA A 148 -10.33 15.66 -6.58
N GLY A 149 -9.71 16.03 -7.70
CA GLY A 149 -8.65 15.26 -8.36
C GLY A 149 -7.37 15.15 -7.51
N ASP A 150 -7.00 16.21 -6.80
CA ASP A 150 -5.85 16.19 -5.88
C ASP A 150 -6.09 15.20 -4.71
N GLU A 151 -7.33 15.06 -4.25
CA GLU A 151 -7.69 14.21 -3.11
C GLU A 151 -8.00 12.76 -3.47
N TYR A 152 -8.65 12.51 -4.61
CA TYR A 152 -9.13 11.18 -4.99
C TYR A 152 -8.94 10.88 -6.49
N GLY A 153 -7.88 11.42 -7.08
CA GLY A 153 -7.52 11.22 -8.47
C GLY A 153 -6.43 10.17 -8.70
N LYS A 154 -5.71 10.31 -9.82
CA LYS A 154 -4.69 9.36 -10.28
C LYS A 154 -3.57 9.18 -9.25
N ASP A 155 -3.10 10.27 -8.65
CA ASP A 155 -1.97 10.24 -7.72
C ASP A 155 -2.35 9.51 -6.41
N PHE A 156 -3.57 9.70 -5.92
CA PHE A 156 -4.11 8.95 -4.79
C PHE A 156 -4.11 7.45 -5.07
N ILE A 157 -4.75 7.00 -6.17
CA ILE A 157 -4.87 5.57 -6.46
C ILE A 157 -3.52 4.93 -6.79
N ASP A 158 -2.62 5.64 -7.47
CA ASP A 158 -1.25 5.17 -7.74
C ASP A 158 -0.45 5.03 -6.44
N GLY A 159 -0.59 5.98 -5.51
CA GLY A 159 0.01 5.92 -4.18
C GLY A 159 -0.55 4.76 -3.34
N TYR A 160 -1.87 4.58 -3.36
CA TYR A 160 -2.54 3.50 -2.63
C TYR A 160 -2.12 2.12 -3.16
N LEU A 161 -2.15 1.93 -4.48
CA LEU A 161 -1.72 0.68 -5.12
C LEU A 161 -0.25 0.38 -4.84
N ARG A 162 0.62 1.40 -4.87
CA ARG A 162 2.03 1.26 -4.50
C ARG A 162 2.18 0.73 -3.06
N ASN A 163 1.40 1.24 -2.11
CA ASN A 163 1.44 0.79 -0.72
C ASN A 163 0.95 -0.66 -0.58
N VAL A 164 -0.13 -1.02 -1.29
CA VAL A 164 -0.64 -2.40 -1.34
C VAL A 164 0.43 -3.35 -1.89
N LEU A 165 1.10 -2.99 -2.99
CA LEU A 165 2.17 -3.81 -3.56
C LEU A 165 3.35 -3.97 -2.60
N PHE A 166 3.73 -2.93 -1.85
CA PHE A 166 4.74 -3.05 -0.80
C PHE A 166 4.31 -3.98 0.33
N ALA A 167 3.06 -3.87 0.79
CA ALA A 167 2.53 -4.75 1.84
C ALA A 167 2.50 -6.22 1.40
N LEU A 168 2.02 -6.50 0.19
CA LEU A 168 1.95 -7.85 -0.38
C LEU A 168 3.34 -8.47 -0.53
N THR A 169 4.28 -7.74 -1.14
CA THR A 169 5.65 -8.23 -1.36
C THR A 169 6.44 -8.34 -0.06
N GLY A 170 6.22 -7.43 0.89
CA GLY A 170 6.80 -7.48 2.24
C GLY A 170 6.31 -8.69 3.04
N TYR A 171 5.00 -8.96 3.03
CA TYR A 171 4.42 -10.14 3.67
C TYR A 171 4.99 -11.43 3.09
N ALA A 172 5.00 -11.55 1.76
CA ALA A 172 5.54 -12.74 1.09
C ALA A 172 7.03 -12.94 1.40
N THR A 173 7.81 -11.86 1.37
CA THR A 173 9.25 -11.88 1.73
C THR A 173 9.45 -12.36 3.16
N PHE A 174 8.70 -11.81 4.11
CA PHE A 174 8.79 -12.21 5.52
C PHE A 174 8.59 -13.72 5.68
N TRP A 175 7.54 -14.28 5.10
CA TRP A 175 7.26 -15.72 5.21
C TRP A 175 8.26 -16.59 4.47
N LEU A 176 8.77 -16.13 3.33
CA LEU A 176 9.85 -16.80 2.60
C LEU A 176 11.17 -16.82 3.39
N ASP A 177 11.48 -15.76 4.14
CA ASP A 177 12.67 -15.71 5.00
C ASP A 177 12.57 -16.69 6.18
N GLN A 178 11.34 -17.01 6.61
CA GLN A 178 11.07 -17.98 7.67
C GLN A 178 10.90 -19.43 7.18
N ASP A 179 10.93 -19.66 5.86
CA ASP A 179 10.59 -20.95 5.22
C ASP A 179 9.24 -21.52 5.73
N LYS A 180 8.26 -20.63 5.91
CA LYS A 180 6.93 -20.96 6.46
C LYS A 180 5.85 -20.30 5.60
N ASN A 181 4.64 -20.84 5.70
CA ASN A 181 3.46 -20.27 5.05
C ASN A 181 3.64 -19.98 3.55
N LEU A 182 4.39 -20.86 2.86
CA LEU A 182 4.82 -20.65 1.47
C LEU A 182 3.65 -20.54 0.49
N ALA A 183 2.56 -21.27 0.74
CA ALA A 183 1.35 -21.20 -0.07
C ALA A 183 0.72 -19.80 -0.01
N SER A 184 0.63 -19.20 1.17
CA SER A 184 0.10 -17.83 1.33
C SER A 184 1.08 -16.80 0.77
N ALA A 185 2.40 -17.00 0.91
CA ALA A 185 3.39 -16.15 0.27
C ALA A 185 3.29 -16.18 -1.26
N GLU A 186 3.05 -17.36 -1.84
CA GLU A 186 2.78 -17.51 -3.28
C GLU A 186 1.47 -16.82 -3.68
N GLU A 187 0.40 -16.96 -2.90
CA GLU A 187 -0.87 -16.28 -3.15
C GLU A 187 -0.71 -14.75 -3.16
N MET A 188 0.04 -14.17 -2.21
CA MET A 188 0.30 -12.73 -2.20
C MET A 188 1.13 -12.28 -3.39
N ALA A 189 2.08 -13.11 -3.86
CA ALA A 189 2.82 -12.85 -5.09
C ALA A 189 1.89 -12.89 -6.32
N ASP A 190 0.93 -13.83 -6.37
CA ASP A 190 -0.07 -13.95 -7.44
C ASP A 190 -1.00 -12.73 -7.48
N ILE A 191 -1.46 -12.23 -6.32
CA ILE A 191 -2.26 -11.00 -6.23
C ILE A 191 -1.45 -9.78 -6.73
N ALA A 192 -0.20 -9.64 -6.28
CA ALA A 192 0.68 -8.57 -6.72
C ALA A 192 0.96 -8.63 -8.23
N ALA A 193 1.16 -9.83 -8.77
CA ALA A 193 1.35 -10.05 -10.20
C ALA A 193 0.12 -9.63 -11.02
N ALA A 194 -1.07 -10.04 -10.59
CA ALA A 194 -2.32 -9.66 -11.23
C ALA A 194 -2.50 -8.13 -11.26
N ALA A 195 -2.24 -7.46 -10.13
CA ALA A 195 -2.33 -6.00 -10.04
C ALA A 195 -1.36 -5.28 -10.99
N LEU A 196 -0.12 -5.76 -11.12
CA LEU A 196 0.87 -5.18 -12.03
C LEU A 196 0.50 -5.37 -13.51
N THR A 197 -0.02 -6.54 -13.88
CA THR A 197 -0.40 -6.83 -15.27
C THR A 197 -1.64 -6.07 -15.72
N ALA A 198 -2.55 -5.74 -14.80
CA ALA A 198 -3.74 -4.94 -15.09
C ALA A 198 -3.41 -3.47 -15.41
N LYS A 199 -2.28 -2.93 -14.94
CA LYS A 199 -1.91 -1.52 -15.07
C LYS A 199 -0.84 -1.31 -16.14
N LYS A 200 -1.19 -0.54 -17.19
CA LYS A 200 -0.29 -0.26 -18.33
C LYS A 200 0.98 0.51 -17.96
N ASP A 201 0.88 1.40 -16.98
CA ASP A 201 1.96 2.26 -16.47
C ASP A 201 2.44 1.82 -15.07
N ALA A 202 2.38 0.52 -14.79
CA ALA A 202 2.91 -0.03 -13.54
C ALA A 202 4.43 0.21 -13.43
N ASN A 203 4.89 0.51 -12.22
CA ASN A 203 6.30 0.75 -11.97
C ASN A 203 7.13 -0.53 -12.14
N ALA A 204 8.12 -0.48 -13.04
CA ALA A 204 9.04 -1.58 -13.37
C ALA A 204 9.71 -2.23 -12.14
N TYR A 205 9.93 -1.47 -11.07
CA TYR A 205 10.50 -1.97 -9.82
C TYR A 205 9.71 -3.16 -9.27
N PHE A 206 8.38 -3.07 -9.22
CA PHE A 206 7.55 -4.11 -8.62
C PHE A 206 7.51 -5.40 -9.43
N PHE A 207 7.66 -5.34 -10.76
CA PHE A 207 7.79 -6.54 -11.58
C PHE A 207 9.00 -7.36 -11.15
N SER A 208 10.14 -6.71 -10.90
CA SER A 208 11.35 -7.39 -10.42
C SER A 208 11.19 -7.95 -8.99
N GLN A 209 10.47 -7.25 -8.11
CA GLN A 209 10.19 -7.72 -6.75
C GLN A 209 9.36 -9.00 -6.77
N VAL A 210 8.25 -8.99 -7.51
CA VAL A 210 7.35 -10.15 -7.62
C VAL A 210 8.04 -11.32 -8.31
N ALA A 211 8.79 -11.09 -9.39
CA ALA A 211 9.61 -12.12 -10.02
C ALA A 211 10.65 -12.71 -9.06
N GLY A 212 11.23 -11.89 -8.18
CA GLY A 212 12.13 -12.33 -7.12
C GLY A 212 11.45 -13.29 -6.13
N LEU A 213 10.22 -12.99 -5.70
CA LEU A 213 9.42 -13.88 -4.85
C LEU A 213 9.21 -15.23 -5.52
N TYR A 214 8.81 -15.24 -6.79
CA TYR A 214 8.61 -16.48 -7.54
C TYR A 214 9.90 -17.29 -7.69
N ASN A 215 11.05 -16.66 -7.95
CA ASN A 215 12.32 -17.39 -8.03
C ASN A 215 12.70 -18.01 -6.68
N ARG A 216 12.48 -17.31 -5.56
CA ARG A 216 12.68 -17.87 -4.21
C ARG A 216 11.75 -19.06 -3.93
N LEU A 217 10.53 -19.02 -4.47
CA LEU A 217 9.57 -20.13 -4.45
C LEU A 217 9.89 -21.24 -5.48
N LYS A 218 10.98 -21.13 -6.24
CA LYS A 218 11.36 -22.05 -7.34
C LYS A 218 10.30 -22.13 -8.45
N LYS A 219 9.58 -21.03 -8.70
CA LYS A 219 8.55 -20.86 -9.73
C LYS A 219 9.05 -19.98 -10.88
N THR A 220 10.15 -20.38 -11.52
CA THR A 220 10.79 -19.57 -12.57
C THR A 220 9.86 -19.25 -13.74
N ASP A 221 8.94 -20.15 -14.10
CA ASP A 221 7.96 -19.89 -15.18
C ASP A 221 7.04 -18.71 -14.83
N LYS A 222 6.57 -18.61 -13.58
CA LYS A 222 5.79 -17.46 -13.11
C LYS A 222 6.63 -16.18 -13.08
N ALA A 223 7.90 -16.26 -12.67
CA ALA A 223 8.82 -15.12 -12.72
C ALA A 223 9.02 -14.61 -14.15
N LEU A 224 9.19 -15.51 -15.12
CA LEU A 224 9.33 -15.18 -16.54
C LEU A 224 8.02 -14.62 -17.14
N ALA A 225 6.86 -15.09 -16.69
CA ALA A 225 5.58 -14.57 -17.16
C ALA A 225 5.39 -13.08 -16.85
N ILE A 226 5.91 -12.60 -15.70
CA ILE A 226 5.77 -11.21 -15.29
C ILE A 226 6.98 -10.34 -15.66
N TYR A 227 8.20 -10.88 -15.57
CA TYR A 227 9.43 -10.12 -15.75
C TYR A 227 10.40 -10.84 -16.70
N GLY A 228 9.89 -11.44 -17.77
CA GLY A 228 10.67 -12.14 -18.81
C GLY A 228 10.84 -11.34 -20.12
N PRO A 229 11.13 -12.01 -21.24
CA PRO A 229 11.49 -11.36 -22.50
C PRO A 229 10.45 -10.36 -23.02
N GLU A 230 9.16 -10.64 -22.83
CA GLU A 230 8.08 -9.73 -23.23
C GLU A 230 8.10 -8.40 -22.43
N PHE A 231 8.52 -8.44 -21.15
CA PHE A 231 8.74 -7.21 -20.39
C PHE A 231 9.88 -6.39 -21.01
N ALA A 232 11.02 -7.03 -21.30
CA ALA A 232 12.17 -6.35 -21.91
C ALA A 232 11.80 -5.74 -23.27
N LYS A 233 11.08 -6.49 -24.12
CA LYS A 233 10.62 -6.03 -25.43
C LYS A 233 9.72 -4.80 -25.35
N LYS A 234 8.80 -4.75 -24.37
CA LYS A 234 7.94 -3.58 -24.14
C LYS A 234 8.72 -2.33 -23.72
N ASN A 235 9.89 -2.53 -23.09
CA ASN A 235 10.74 -1.47 -22.57
C ASN A 235 12.05 -1.33 -23.37
N TRP A 236 12.06 -1.76 -24.64
CA TRP A 236 13.31 -1.87 -25.41
C TRP A 236 13.99 -0.51 -25.66
N GLY A 237 13.22 0.59 -25.67
CA GLY A 237 13.79 1.95 -25.76
C GLY A 237 14.30 2.53 -24.44
N GLU A 238 14.10 1.85 -23.31
CA GLU A 238 14.35 2.39 -21.97
C GLU A 238 15.63 1.77 -21.36
N SER A 239 16.77 2.43 -21.55
CA SER A 239 18.08 1.92 -21.09
C SER A 239 18.06 1.48 -19.61
N GLY A 240 17.47 2.29 -18.72
CA GLY A 240 17.38 1.98 -17.29
C GLY A 240 16.53 0.75 -16.97
N ALA A 241 15.42 0.55 -17.69
CA ALA A 241 14.53 -0.60 -17.51
C ALA A 241 15.23 -1.88 -17.97
N LEU A 242 15.91 -1.84 -19.12
CA LEU A 242 16.68 -2.97 -19.65
C LEU A 242 17.87 -3.33 -18.76
N ALA A 243 18.58 -2.34 -18.21
CA ALA A 243 19.68 -2.56 -17.27
C ALA A 243 19.19 -3.22 -15.98
N SER A 244 18.05 -2.76 -15.45
CA SER A 244 17.43 -3.33 -14.25
C SER A 244 16.96 -4.77 -14.48
N TYR A 245 16.34 -5.03 -15.63
CA TYR A 245 15.93 -6.37 -16.06
C TYR A 245 17.13 -7.31 -16.15
N ALA A 246 18.20 -6.90 -16.82
CA ALA A 246 19.38 -7.72 -16.98
C ALA A 246 20.10 -7.98 -15.66
N ALA A 247 20.26 -6.95 -14.83
CA ALA A 247 20.88 -7.09 -13.51
C ALA A 247 20.07 -8.01 -12.59
N PHE A 248 18.74 -7.98 -12.67
CA PHE A 248 17.90 -8.94 -11.96
C PHE A 248 18.22 -10.37 -12.38
N TRP A 249 18.09 -10.69 -13.67
CA TRP A 249 18.30 -12.05 -14.18
C TRP A 249 19.74 -12.54 -14.01
N GLN A 250 20.72 -11.63 -14.09
CA GLN A 250 22.11 -11.89 -13.72
C GLN A 250 22.24 -12.41 -12.28
N ARG A 251 21.61 -11.72 -11.31
CA ARG A 251 21.66 -12.14 -9.89
C ARG A 251 20.93 -13.46 -9.63
N GLN A 252 19.88 -13.74 -10.40
CA GLN A 252 19.14 -14.99 -10.31
C GLN A 252 19.88 -16.17 -10.97
N GLY A 253 20.89 -15.90 -11.82
CA GLY A 253 21.58 -16.93 -12.58
C GLY A 253 20.71 -17.64 -13.62
N ALA A 254 19.61 -17.01 -14.04
CA ALA A 254 18.63 -17.56 -14.97
C ALA A 254 18.35 -16.56 -16.10
N ASN A 255 17.81 -17.03 -17.22
CA ASN A 255 17.43 -16.18 -18.36
C ASN A 255 18.58 -15.30 -18.91
N LEU A 256 19.82 -15.81 -18.80
CA LEU A 256 21.03 -15.03 -19.07
C LEU A 256 21.15 -14.58 -20.54
N ASP A 257 20.65 -15.35 -21.50
CA ASP A 257 20.70 -14.96 -22.92
C ASP A 257 19.82 -13.74 -23.21
N ASN A 258 18.59 -13.72 -22.69
CA ASN A 258 17.71 -12.57 -22.84
C ASN A 258 18.20 -11.38 -22.01
N ALA A 259 18.78 -11.63 -20.83
CA ALA A 259 19.43 -10.59 -20.03
C ALA A 259 20.63 -9.97 -20.76
N LEU A 260 21.43 -10.79 -21.46
CA LEU A 260 22.55 -10.34 -22.27
C LEU A 260 22.06 -9.46 -23.43
N ALA A 261 21.03 -9.88 -24.16
CA ALA A 261 20.46 -9.07 -25.22
C ALA A 261 19.97 -7.70 -24.71
N ALA A 262 19.26 -7.69 -23.58
CA ALA A 262 18.75 -6.47 -22.96
C ALA A 262 19.87 -5.52 -22.52
N VAL A 263 20.91 -6.01 -21.83
CA VAL A 263 21.99 -5.14 -21.33
C VAL A 263 22.90 -4.63 -22.43
N ARG A 264 23.10 -5.39 -23.52
CA ARG A 264 23.80 -4.89 -24.71
C ARG A 264 23.08 -3.68 -25.28
N HIS A 265 21.78 -3.82 -25.52
CA HIS A 265 21.00 -2.72 -26.05
C HIS A 265 20.91 -1.54 -25.07
N SER A 266 20.79 -1.82 -23.77
CA SER A 266 20.87 -0.80 -22.73
C SER A 266 22.18 0.00 -22.77
N ALA A 267 23.32 -0.67 -22.98
CA ALA A 267 24.63 -0.05 -23.09
C ALA A 267 24.84 0.71 -24.41
N GLU A 268 24.20 0.28 -25.51
CA GLU A 268 24.14 1.03 -26.77
C GLU A 268 23.36 2.33 -26.62
N LEU A 269 22.21 2.28 -25.94
CA LEU A 269 21.38 3.46 -25.66
C LEU A 269 22.06 4.43 -24.70
N ALA A 270 22.68 3.92 -23.65
CA ALA A 270 23.43 4.71 -22.68
C ALA A 270 24.64 3.92 -22.15
N PRO A 271 25.88 4.26 -22.55
CA PRO A 271 27.07 3.54 -22.12
C PRO A 271 27.51 4.00 -20.72
N THR A 272 26.72 3.68 -19.70
CA THR A 272 27.05 4.00 -18.30
C THR A 272 27.99 2.96 -17.68
N TYR A 273 28.67 3.31 -16.59
CA TYR A 273 29.48 2.35 -15.84
C TYR A 273 28.65 1.15 -15.36
N TYR A 274 27.39 1.40 -14.95
CA TYR A 274 26.48 0.38 -14.45
C TYR A 274 26.06 -0.62 -15.55
N ASN A 275 25.73 -0.11 -16.73
CA ASN A 275 25.32 -0.94 -17.87
C ASN A 275 26.48 -1.85 -18.33
N ASN A 276 27.69 -1.27 -18.45
CA ASN A 276 28.89 -2.01 -18.84
C ASN A 276 29.31 -3.03 -17.76
N PHE A 277 29.16 -2.69 -16.48
CA PHE A 277 29.44 -3.64 -15.39
C PHE A 277 28.48 -4.84 -15.42
N THR A 278 27.18 -4.58 -15.59
CA THR A 278 26.15 -5.63 -15.69
C THR A 278 26.40 -6.52 -16.92
N LEU A 279 26.75 -5.92 -18.07
CA LEU A 279 27.13 -6.64 -19.28
C LEU A 279 28.32 -7.56 -19.03
N ALA A 280 29.37 -7.05 -18.39
CA ALA A 280 30.55 -7.83 -18.06
C ALA A 280 30.24 -9.02 -17.14
N GLN A 281 29.40 -8.82 -16.12
CA GLN A 281 29.00 -9.90 -15.21
C GLN A 281 28.23 -11.01 -15.92
N ILE A 282 27.31 -10.66 -16.83
CA ILE A 282 26.55 -11.65 -17.60
C ILE A 282 27.47 -12.41 -18.56
N LEU A 283 28.34 -11.71 -19.29
CA LEU A 283 29.32 -12.34 -20.19
C LEU A 283 30.29 -13.26 -19.45
N PHE A 284 30.71 -12.86 -18.25
CA PHE A 284 31.55 -13.68 -17.38
C PHE A 284 30.83 -14.97 -16.96
N ASN A 285 29.57 -14.88 -16.55
CA ASN A 285 28.74 -16.06 -16.21
C ASN A 285 28.54 -17.00 -17.42
N LEU A 286 28.43 -16.42 -18.63
CA LEU A 286 28.35 -17.16 -19.89
C LEU A 286 29.72 -17.64 -20.40
N LYS A 287 30.80 -17.44 -19.62
CA LYS A 287 32.19 -17.80 -19.96
C LYS A 287 32.73 -17.15 -21.24
N ASN A 288 32.13 -16.05 -21.70
CA ASN A 288 32.66 -15.24 -22.79
C ASN A 288 33.65 -14.21 -22.23
N TYR A 289 34.80 -14.71 -21.76
CA TYR A 289 35.79 -13.90 -21.05
C TYR A 289 36.41 -12.74 -21.85
N PRO A 290 36.72 -12.87 -23.16
CA PRO A 290 37.29 -11.75 -23.92
C PRO A 290 36.37 -10.54 -23.98
N GLU A 291 35.08 -10.79 -24.20
CA GLU A 291 34.10 -9.72 -24.26
C GLU A 291 33.73 -9.19 -22.87
N ALA A 292 33.65 -10.09 -21.88
CA ALA A 292 33.47 -9.70 -20.49
C ALA A 292 34.56 -8.72 -20.03
N LEU A 293 35.81 -9.00 -20.41
CA LEU A 293 36.95 -8.14 -20.05
C LEU A 293 36.81 -6.75 -20.66
N THR A 294 36.48 -6.69 -21.95
CA THR A 294 36.24 -5.42 -22.66
C THR A 294 35.17 -4.58 -21.95
N ALA A 295 34.03 -5.19 -21.62
CA ALA A 295 32.94 -4.51 -20.92
C ALA A 295 33.35 -4.09 -19.49
N ALA A 296 34.09 -4.91 -18.76
CA ALA A 296 34.55 -4.60 -17.41
C ALA A 296 35.54 -3.43 -17.39
N GLU A 297 36.51 -3.41 -18.31
CA GLU A 297 37.47 -2.31 -18.46
C GLU A 297 36.75 -1.01 -18.84
N LYS A 298 35.72 -1.09 -19.69
CA LYS A 298 34.88 0.07 -20.00
C LYS A 298 34.11 0.58 -18.79
N ALA A 299 33.57 -0.32 -17.95
CA ALA A 299 32.92 0.06 -16.71
C ALA A 299 33.86 0.81 -15.76
N VAL A 300 35.11 0.35 -15.60
CA VAL A 300 36.15 1.02 -14.81
C VAL A 300 36.44 2.42 -15.37
N GLU A 301 36.64 2.54 -16.69
CA GLU A 301 36.89 3.82 -17.36
C GLU A 301 35.79 4.85 -17.05
N LEU A 302 34.52 4.42 -17.15
CA LEU A 302 33.35 5.27 -16.91
C LEU A 302 33.10 5.56 -15.43
N ALA A 303 33.57 4.70 -14.52
CA ALA A 303 33.43 4.87 -13.08
C ALA A 303 34.44 5.86 -12.49
N LYS A 304 35.62 6.03 -13.11
CA LYS A 304 36.68 6.93 -12.61
C LYS A 304 36.24 8.39 -12.47
N PRO A 305 35.57 9.02 -13.46
CA PRO A 305 35.06 10.38 -13.30
C PRO A 305 34.06 10.51 -12.14
N MET A 306 33.25 9.47 -11.89
CA MET A 306 32.29 9.46 -10.78
C MET A 306 33.00 9.41 -9.43
N ALA A 307 34.03 8.57 -9.30
CA ALA A 307 34.86 8.48 -8.09
C ALA A 307 35.60 9.79 -7.79
N ALA A 308 36.05 10.51 -8.82
CA ALA A 308 36.71 11.81 -8.65
C ALA A 308 35.72 12.91 -8.21
N LYS A 309 34.45 12.82 -8.63
CA LYS A 309 33.43 13.83 -8.38
C LYS A 309 32.70 13.65 -7.06
N TYR A 310 32.48 12.41 -6.61
CA TYR A 310 31.63 12.09 -5.48
C TYR A 310 32.42 11.37 -4.39
N GLU A 311 32.60 12.06 -3.26
CA GLU A 311 33.22 11.47 -2.07
C GLU A 311 32.42 10.22 -1.62
N GLY A 312 33.13 9.12 -1.37
CA GLY A 312 32.53 7.82 -1.03
C GLY A 312 32.16 6.91 -2.20
N PHE A 313 32.22 7.38 -3.46
CA PHE A 313 32.06 6.50 -4.62
C PHE A 313 33.36 5.71 -4.87
N THR A 314 33.28 4.37 -4.87
CA THR A 314 34.46 3.50 -5.02
C THR A 314 34.48 2.78 -6.37
N THR A 315 35.67 2.54 -6.93
CA THR A 315 35.84 1.74 -8.16
C THR A 315 36.15 0.26 -7.91
N VAL A 316 36.34 -0.12 -6.64
CA VAL A 316 36.87 -1.41 -6.20
C VAL A 316 36.13 -2.59 -6.82
N GLN A 317 34.80 -2.54 -6.88
CA GLN A 317 34.00 -3.63 -7.46
C GLN A 317 34.26 -3.82 -8.97
N TYR A 318 34.50 -2.74 -9.72
CA TYR A 318 34.76 -2.80 -11.15
C TYR A 318 36.17 -3.36 -11.41
N ASP A 319 37.16 -2.87 -10.66
CA ASP A 319 38.55 -3.35 -10.72
C ASP A 319 38.65 -4.84 -10.34
N ASN A 320 37.89 -5.26 -9.32
CA ASN A 320 37.82 -6.67 -8.90
C ASN A 320 37.25 -7.57 -9.99
N LEU A 321 36.22 -7.13 -10.72
CA LEU A 321 35.65 -7.92 -11.82
C LEU A 321 36.68 -8.10 -12.95
N VAL A 322 37.41 -7.04 -13.32
CA VAL A 322 38.52 -7.14 -14.30
C VAL A 322 39.55 -8.18 -13.87
N LYS A 323 39.95 -8.16 -12.60
CA LYS A 323 40.89 -9.14 -12.04
C LYS A 323 40.35 -10.57 -12.12
N GLN A 324 39.10 -10.78 -11.70
CA GLN A 324 38.46 -12.10 -11.75
C GLN A 324 38.38 -12.65 -13.18
N ILE A 325 38.07 -11.81 -14.16
CA ILE A 325 38.03 -12.20 -15.57
C ILE A 325 39.44 -12.58 -16.06
N LYS A 326 40.46 -11.77 -15.77
CA LYS A 326 41.86 -12.07 -16.16
C LYS A 326 42.36 -13.38 -15.54
N GLU A 327 42.04 -13.63 -14.27
CA GLU A 327 42.37 -14.87 -13.59
C GLU A 327 41.66 -16.08 -14.22
N ALA A 328 40.38 -15.95 -14.59
CA ALA A 328 39.63 -17.02 -15.26
C ALA A 328 40.21 -17.34 -16.65
N MET A 329 40.65 -16.33 -17.40
CA MET A 329 41.31 -16.51 -18.71
C MET A 329 42.68 -17.19 -18.60
N ALA A 330 43.39 -17.00 -17.49
CA ALA A 330 44.70 -17.62 -17.26
C ALA A 330 44.62 -19.08 -16.79
N LYS A 331 43.45 -19.53 -16.31
CA LYS A 331 43.24 -20.92 -15.91
C LYS A 331 43.10 -21.81 -17.17
N PRO A 332 43.79 -22.97 -17.23
CA PRO A 332 43.59 -23.91 -18.32
C PRO A 332 42.12 -24.39 -18.35
N PRO A 333 41.55 -24.68 -19.53
CA PRO A 333 40.16 -25.11 -19.65
C PRO A 333 39.92 -26.35 -18.79
N GLU A 334 38.84 -26.33 -17.99
CA GLU A 334 38.45 -27.47 -17.16
C GLU A 334 38.30 -28.71 -18.04
N VAL A 335 39.17 -29.70 -17.81
CA VAL A 335 39.03 -31.03 -18.40
C VAL A 335 37.77 -31.63 -17.80
N LYS A 336 36.67 -31.60 -18.57
CA LYS A 336 35.45 -32.35 -18.22
C LYS A 336 35.84 -33.83 -18.10
N LYS A 337 35.79 -34.36 -16.88
CA LYS A 337 35.94 -35.79 -16.61
C LYS A 337 34.71 -36.56 -17.06
#